data_AF-A0AAE0HVH5-F1
#
_entry.id   AF-A0AAE0HVH5-F1
#
_cell.length_a   1.000
_cell.length_b   1.000
_cell.length_c   1.000
_cell.angle_alpha   90.00
_cell.angle_beta   90.00
_cell.angle_gamma   90.00
#
_symmetry.space_group_name_H-M   'P 1'
#
loop_
_entity.id
_entity.type
_entity.pdbx_description
1 polymer ?
#
loop_
_entity_poly.entity_id
_entity_poly.type
_entity_poly.pdbx_seq_one_letter_code
_entity_poly.pdbx_strand_id
1 'polypeptide(L)'
;MASESATKKDQPKIKVYWLNDSRAQRVLWLLEELHLDYELEIFYRNKDMLAPPDLAKVHPLGKSPVVTLTYPSNYPTTTTMQPDKTIVLAESGFIFQYLTEHFGNDTNLLPKRYPDDAEGVVGAETEAWMRYQYYLHYTEGSFQPALLVALVLNILKGPQIPFLIRPITGFVASKFYDNFVTPYIANHLSFIQSQLESAPDGGPYLCGKHLTAADILLNFPLGLVHDRLGDIKLNGEKVVDKYPKVWEYLQRLQGHDGYKRAEKRIEEVEARNKK
;
A
#
# COMPACT_ATOMS: atom_id res chain seq x y z
N MET A 1 14.22 32.63 -16.04
CA MET A 1 15.30 31.96 -15.29
C MET A 1 15.33 32.44 -13.83
N ALA A 2 14.21 32.38 -13.11
CA ALA A 2 14.14 32.77 -11.70
C ALA A 2 13.15 31.89 -10.89
N SER A 3 12.86 30.68 -11.36
CA SER A 3 11.89 29.77 -10.71
C SER A 3 12.50 28.45 -10.23
N GLU A 4 13.80 28.22 -10.43
CA GLU A 4 14.46 26.94 -10.12
C GLU A 4 15.20 26.91 -8.77
N SER A 5 15.19 28.00 -7.99
CA SER A 5 15.91 28.07 -6.69
C SER A 5 15.01 28.14 -5.45
N ALA A 6 13.70 28.29 -5.61
CA ALA A 6 12.72 28.19 -4.51
C ALA A 6 12.32 26.73 -4.20
N THR A 7 12.96 25.75 -4.84
CA THR A 7 12.33 24.45 -5.16
C THR A 7 12.74 23.27 -4.27
N LYS A 8 13.61 23.45 -3.27
CA LYS A 8 14.00 22.36 -2.35
C LYS A 8 14.19 22.76 -0.89
N LYS A 9 14.56 24.00 -0.62
CA LYS A 9 14.79 24.51 0.76
C LYS A 9 13.50 24.70 1.55
N ASP A 10 12.36 24.85 0.88
CA ASP A 10 11.07 25.11 1.52
C ASP A 10 10.17 23.87 1.57
N GLN A 11 10.63 22.72 1.07
CA GLN A 11 9.91 21.44 1.17
C GLN A 11 10.15 20.78 2.53
N PRO A 12 9.16 20.08 3.10
CA PRO A 12 9.36 19.34 4.33
C PRO A 12 10.34 18.18 4.11
N LYS A 13 11.15 17.91 5.13
CA LYS A 13 11.96 16.72 5.18
C LYS A 13 11.06 15.50 5.38
N ILE A 14 11.10 14.56 4.44
CA ILE A 14 10.32 13.32 4.48
C ILE A 14 11.14 12.22 5.13
N LYS A 15 10.58 11.54 6.12
CA LYS A 15 11.18 10.35 6.73
C LYS A 15 10.16 9.23 6.84
N VAL A 16 10.52 8.07 6.32
CA VAL A 16 9.71 6.84 6.33
C VAL A 16 10.27 5.89 7.37
N TYR A 17 9.41 5.43 8.26
CA TYR A 17 9.72 4.41 9.26
C TYR A 17 9.33 3.05 8.69
N TRP A 18 10.31 2.34 8.15
CA TRP A 18 10.10 1.10 7.41
C TRP A 18 10.31 -0.11 8.31
N LEU A 19 9.39 -1.06 8.26
CA LEU A 19 9.47 -2.34 8.96
C LEU A 19 9.62 -3.46 7.93
N ASN A 20 10.49 -4.44 8.16
CA ASN A 20 10.61 -5.58 7.26
C ASN A 20 9.30 -6.39 7.16
N ASP A 21 9.03 -6.95 5.98
CA ASP A 21 7.80 -7.69 5.68
C ASP A 21 6.55 -6.89 6.05
N SER A 22 6.52 -5.61 5.67
CA SER A 22 5.42 -4.70 5.99
C SER A 22 4.91 -3.95 4.78
N ARG A 23 3.77 -3.31 4.99
CA ARG A 23 3.10 -2.46 4.02
C ARG A 23 3.90 -1.20 3.68
N ALA A 24 5.01 -0.90 4.37
CA ALA A 24 5.80 0.29 4.10
C ALA A 24 6.46 0.30 2.72
N GLN A 25 6.68 -0.87 2.10
CA GLN A 25 7.28 -0.93 0.77
C GLN A 25 6.50 -0.14 -0.28
N ARG A 26 5.16 -0.13 -0.20
CA ARG A 26 4.32 0.66 -1.12
C ARG A 26 4.49 2.16 -0.96
N VAL A 27 4.85 2.63 0.24
CA VAL A 27 5.15 4.06 0.49
C VAL A 27 6.45 4.46 -0.19
N LEU A 28 7.48 3.61 -0.15
CA LEU A 28 8.72 3.88 -0.88
C LEU A 28 8.44 3.99 -2.37
N TRP A 29 7.68 3.04 -2.94
CA TRP A 29 7.30 3.12 -4.35
C TRP A 29 6.54 4.41 -4.68
N LEU A 30 5.56 4.81 -3.86
CA LEU A 30 4.86 6.07 -4.06
C LEU A 30 5.83 7.27 -4.09
N LEU A 31 6.79 7.34 -3.16
CA LEU A 31 7.77 8.43 -3.11
C LEU A 31 8.69 8.44 -4.33
N GLU A 32 9.05 7.27 -4.87
CA GLU A 32 9.84 7.14 -6.11
C GLU A 32 9.09 7.63 -7.36
N GLU A 33 7.76 7.44 -7.42
CA GLU A 33 6.90 7.94 -8.50
C GLU A 33 6.57 9.43 -8.35
N LEU A 34 6.55 9.94 -7.11
CA LEU A 34 6.43 11.38 -6.83
C LEU A 34 7.76 12.13 -6.96
N HIS A 35 8.86 11.41 -7.21
CA HIS A 35 10.21 11.99 -7.27
C HIS A 35 10.62 12.77 -6.01
N LEU A 36 10.19 12.28 -4.83
CA LEU A 36 10.48 12.93 -3.55
C LEU A 36 11.69 12.29 -2.89
N ASP A 37 12.58 13.12 -2.34
CA ASP A 37 13.68 12.65 -1.50
C ASP A 37 13.16 12.28 -0.12
N TYR A 38 13.63 11.15 0.42
CA TYR A 38 13.24 10.67 1.74
C TYR A 38 14.39 10.00 2.50
N GLU A 39 14.34 10.15 3.82
CA GLU A 39 15.13 9.36 4.76
C GLU A 39 14.38 8.08 5.16
N LEU A 40 15.16 7.03 5.45
CA LEU A 40 14.64 5.76 5.94
C LEU A 40 15.16 5.50 7.35
N GLU A 41 14.24 5.17 8.26
CA GLU A 41 14.58 4.53 9.53
C GLU A 41 14.05 3.10 9.50
N ILE A 42 14.94 2.13 9.67
CA ILE A 42 14.61 0.70 9.53
C ILE A 42 14.37 0.08 10.89
N PHE A 43 13.25 -0.64 10.99
CA PHE A 43 12.89 -1.52 12.09
C PHE A 43 12.85 -2.94 11.60
N TYR A 44 13.26 -3.87 12.47
CA TYR A 44 13.12 -5.29 12.23
C TYR A 44 12.12 -5.90 13.21
N ARG A 45 11.31 -6.84 12.71
CA ARG A 45 10.40 -7.63 13.52
C ARG A 45 11.18 -8.46 14.53
N ASN A 46 10.58 -8.64 15.69
CA ASN A 46 11.06 -9.56 16.72
C ASN A 46 10.91 -11.02 16.27
N LYS A 47 11.44 -11.96 17.06
CA LYS A 47 11.34 -13.42 16.76
C LYS A 47 9.90 -13.94 16.66
N ASP A 48 8.96 -13.27 17.30
CA ASP A 48 7.51 -13.56 17.25
C ASP A 48 6.82 -12.89 16.04
N MET A 49 7.60 -12.26 15.15
CA MET A 49 7.15 -11.48 13.99
C MET A 49 6.37 -10.21 14.33
N LEU A 50 6.33 -9.77 15.59
CA LEU A 50 5.74 -8.50 15.98
C LEU A 50 6.70 -7.33 15.74
N ALA A 51 6.15 -6.13 15.56
CA ALA A 51 6.95 -4.92 15.49
C ALA A 51 7.67 -4.66 16.83
N PRO A 52 8.88 -4.07 16.81
CA PRO A 52 9.57 -3.71 18.04
C PRO A 52 8.80 -2.60 18.77
N PRO A 53 8.83 -2.56 20.13
CA PRO A 53 8.16 -1.51 20.90
C PRO A 53 8.58 -0.09 20.54
N ASP A 54 9.81 0.08 20.03
CA ASP A 54 10.33 1.36 19.60
C ASP A 54 9.54 2.00 18.45
N LEU A 55 8.88 1.20 17.61
CA LEU A 55 8.01 1.76 16.57
C LEU A 55 6.82 2.53 17.16
N ALA A 56 6.37 2.18 18.38
CA ALA A 56 5.32 2.89 19.08
C ALA A 56 5.74 4.30 19.56
N LYS A 57 7.05 4.58 19.62
CA LYS A 57 7.57 5.92 19.91
C LYS A 57 7.35 6.91 18.76
N VAL A 58 7.15 6.39 17.55
CA VAL A 58 6.85 7.20 16.36
C VAL A 58 5.35 7.46 16.24
N HIS A 59 4.54 6.40 16.37
CA HIS A 59 3.09 6.50 16.39
C HIS A 59 2.50 5.50 17.40
N PRO A 60 1.55 5.89 18.28
CA PRO A 60 1.12 5.09 19.44
C PRO A 60 0.62 3.67 19.11
N LEU A 61 0.11 3.43 17.89
CA LEU A 61 -0.35 2.10 17.48
C LEU A 61 0.79 1.11 17.17
N GLY A 62 2.04 1.58 17.03
CA GLY A 62 3.20 0.74 16.72
C GLY A 62 3.03 -0.07 15.43
N LYS A 63 2.34 0.51 14.43
CA LYS A 63 2.09 -0.11 13.12
C LYS A 63 2.93 0.58 12.05
N SER A 64 3.10 -0.12 10.92
CA SER A 64 3.81 0.36 9.74
C SER A 64 2.88 0.31 8.52
N PRO A 65 2.96 1.27 7.59
CA PRO A 65 3.91 2.39 7.54
C PRO A 65 3.58 3.56 8.46
N VAL A 66 4.62 4.35 8.74
CA VAL A 66 4.51 5.72 9.27
C VAL A 66 5.45 6.63 8.47
N VAL A 67 4.99 7.82 8.15
CA VAL A 67 5.78 8.88 7.50
C VAL A 67 5.75 10.12 8.39
N THR A 68 6.88 10.81 8.50
CA THR A 68 6.94 12.15 9.09
C THR A 68 7.34 13.18 8.05
N LEU A 69 6.74 14.36 8.15
CA LEU A 69 7.09 15.54 7.38
C LEU A 69 7.48 16.63 8.36
N THR A 70 8.77 16.98 8.40
CA THR A 70 9.30 18.05 9.25
C THR A 70 9.56 19.29 8.41
N TYR A 71 8.82 20.36 8.67
CA TYR A 71 8.94 21.60 7.91
C TYR A 71 10.12 22.44 8.40
N PRO A 72 10.81 23.14 7.48
CA PRO A 72 11.86 24.10 7.83
C PRO A 72 11.40 25.15 8.85
N SER A 73 12.33 25.66 9.66
CA SER A 73 12.02 26.67 10.68
C SER A 73 11.46 27.96 10.07
N ASN A 74 11.84 28.31 8.84
CA ASN A 74 11.32 29.44 8.06
C ASN A 74 9.94 29.19 7.43
N TYR A 75 9.38 27.98 7.52
CA TYR A 75 8.06 27.67 6.97
C TYR A 75 6.95 28.45 7.71
N PRO A 76 5.93 28.98 7.02
CA PRO A 76 4.86 29.76 7.66
C PRO A 76 4.21 28.98 8.81
N THR A 77 4.23 29.53 10.01
CA THR A 77 3.55 28.94 11.17
C THR A 77 2.08 29.35 11.14
N THR A 78 1.17 28.38 11.14
CA THR A 78 -0.25 28.62 11.36
C THR A 78 -0.62 28.38 12.82
N THR A 79 -1.79 28.83 13.25
CA THR A 79 -2.31 28.60 14.61
C THR A 79 -2.54 27.12 14.94
N THR A 80 -2.57 26.26 13.92
CA THR A 80 -2.82 24.82 14.05
C THR A 80 -1.55 23.96 13.88
N MET A 81 -0.40 24.57 13.55
CA MET A 81 0.85 23.82 13.41
C MET A 81 1.41 23.40 14.77
N GLN A 82 1.99 22.20 14.80
CA GLN A 82 2.71 21.72 15.97
C GLN A 82 3.97 22.57 16.25
N PRO A 83 4.39 22.73 17.51
CA PRO A 83 5.56 23.53 17.86
C PRO A 83 6.86 23.09 17.19
N ASP A 84 7.03 21.78 16.97
CA ASP A 84 8.18 21.17 16.30
C ASP A 84 8.05 21.14 14.77
N LYS A 85 6.97 21.72 14.24
CA LYS A 85 6.61 21.75 12.82
C LYS A 85 6.72 20.37 12.15
N THR A 86 6.39 19.31 12.88
CA THR A 86 6.37 17.95 12.35
C THR A 86 4.95 17.41 12.32
N ILE A 87 4.58 16.77 11.21
CA ILE A 87 3.35 15.99 11.12
C ILE A 87 3.70 14.51 10.98
N VAL A 88 2.92 13.68 11.66
CA VAL A 88 3.01 12.22 11.62
C VAL A 88 1.83 11.69 10.82
N LEU A 89 2.09 10.99 9.73
CA LEU A 89 1.10 10.35 8.88
C LEU A 89 1.16 8.84 9.10
N ALA A 90 0.04 8.27 9.56
CA ALA A 90 -0.19 6.84 9.71
C ALA A 90 -1.49 6.46 8.97
N GLU A 91 -1.66 5.18 8.64
CA GLU A 91 -2.63 4.65 7.66
C GLU A 91 -2.22 4.90 6.20
N SER A 92 -2.12 3.85 5.39
CA SER A 92 -1.51 3.99 4.06
C SER A 92 -2.42 4.68 3.07
N GLY A 93 -3.74 4.45 3.14
CA GLY A 93 -4.69 5.23 2.35
C GLY A 93 -4.55 6.74 2.61
N PHE A 94 -4.43 7.12 3.89
CA PHE A 94 -4.24 8.53 4.28
C PHE A 94 -2.88 9.09 3.88
N ILE A 95 -1.78 8.34 4.09
CA ILE A 95 -0.45 8.72 3.62
C ILE A 95 -0.46 8.98 2.11
N PHE A 96 -1.08 8.09 1.34
CA PHE A 96 -1.16 8.18 -0.12
C PHE A 96 -1.96 9.39 -0.57
N GLN A 97 -3.14 9.59 0.04
CA GLN A 97 -3.97 10.76 -0.23
C GLN A 97 -3.20 12.05 0.06
N TYR A 98 -2.63 12.18 1.25
CA TYR A 98 -1.90 13.39 1.66
C TYR A 98 -0.73 13.68 0.71
N LEU A 99 0.10 12.69 0.42
CA LEU A 99 1.28 12.91 -0.43
C LEU A 99 0.90 13.26 -1.88
N THR A 100 -0.14 12.65 -2.43
CA THR A 100 -0.58 12.95 -3.80
C THR A 100 -1.28 14.31 -3.92
N GLU A 101 -2.11 14.70 -2.95
CA GLU A 101 -2.78 16.00 -2.94
C GLU A 101 -1.80 17.17 -2.76
N HIS A 102 -0.68 16.95 -2.05
CA HIS A 102 0.28 18.02 -1.76
C HIS A 102 1.52 18.01 -2.67
N PHE A 103 1.93 16.87 -3.22
CA PHE A 103 3.16 16.73 -4.00
C PHE A 103 2.96 16.07 -5.37
N GLY A 104 1.73 15.66 -5.72
CA GLY A 104 1.44 14.91 -6.95
C GLY A 104 0.99 15.72 -8.16
N ASN A 105 0.94 17.06 -8.06
CA ASN A 105 0.34 17.94 -9.09
C ASN A 105 0.93 17.77 -10.50
N ASP A 106 2.21 17.42 -10.60
CA ASP A 106 2.91 17.23 -11.88
C ASP A 106 2.95 15.74 -12.32
N THR A 107 2.13 14.89 -11.70
CA THR A 107 2.08 13.45 -11.95
C THR A 107 0.66 12.99 -12.30
N ASN A 108 0.52 11.75 -12.78
CA ASN A 108 -0.79 11.12 -12.96
C ASN A 108 -1.27 10.35 -11.71
N LEU A 109 -0.56 10.46 -10.58
CA LEU A 109 -0.84 9.65 -9.40
C LEU A 109 -2.17 10.02 -8.71
N LEU A 110 -2.62 11.27 -8.91
CA LEU A 110 -3.93 11.78 -8.53
C LEU A 110 -4.73 12.09 -9.80
N PRO A 111 -5.77 11.32 -10.14
CA PRO A 111 -6.61 11.65 -11.28
C PRO A 111 -7.40 12.94 -11.04
N LYS A 112 -7.74 13.64 -12.12
CA LYS A 112 -8.51 14.87 -12.07
C LYS A 112 -9.90 14.64 -11.47
N ARG A 113 -10.26 15.40 -10.44
CA ARG A 113 -11.52 15.26 -9.72
C ARG A 113 -12.74 15.60 -10.58
N TYR A 114 -12.77 16.79 -11.16
CA TYR A 114 -13.90 17.27 -11.96
C TYR A 114 -13.48 17.49 -13.42
N PRO A 115 -14.42 17.39 -14.37
CA PRO A 115 -14.31 18.06 -15.66
C PRO A 115 -14.05 19.57 -15.50
N ASP A 116 -13.43 20.22 -16.50
CA ASP A 116 -13.08 21.65 -16.43
C ASP A 116 -14.28 22.58 -16.19
N ASP A 117 -15.47 22.16 -16.63
CA ASP A 117 -16.71 22.92 -16.60
C ASP A 117 -17.65 22.54 -15.44
N ALA A 118 -17.23 21.64 -14.54
CA ALA A 118 -18.09 21.09 -13.49
C ALA A 118 -17.45 21.10 -12.09
N GLU A 119 -16.47 21.99 -11.85
CA GLU A 119 -15.81 22.14 -10.55
C GLU A 119 -16.84 22.43 -9.43
N GLY A 120 -16.82 21.60 -8.38
CA GLY A 120 -17.71 21.75 -7.22
C GLY A 120 -19.16 21.28 -7.43
N VAL A 121 -19.50 20.73 -8.60
CA VAL A 121 -20.83 20.16 -8.86
C VAL A 121 -20.90 18.75 -8.29
N VAL A 122 -21.79 18.54 -7.32
CA VAL A 122 -21.97 17.23 -6.66
C VAL A 122 -22.41 16.16 -7.67
N GLY A 123 -21.65 15.06 -7.76
CA GLY A 123 -21.94 13.94 -8.66
C GLY A 123 -21.35 14.11 -10.06
N ALA A 124 -20.63 15.20 -10.32
CA ALA A 124 -19.92 15.43 -11.58
C ALA A 124 -18.45 14.95 -11.55
N GLU A 125 -18.02 14.28 -10.48
CA GLU A 125 -16.68 13.73 -10.39
C GLU A 125 -16.38 12.74 -11.53
N THR A 126 -15.14 12.75 -12.03
CA THR A 126 -14.73 11.79 -13.05
C THR A 126 -14.76 10.36 -12.51
N GLU A 127 -15.05 9.39 -13.38
CA GLU A 127 -15.03 7.98 -12.98
C GLU A 127 -13.65 7.56 -12.45
N ALA A 128 -12.57 8.05 -13.07
CA ALA A 128 -11.20 7.82 -12.63
C ALA A 128 -10.97 8.28 -11.18
N TRP A 129 -11.45 9.47 -10.82
CA TRP A 129 -11.33 9.98 -9.45
C TRP A 129 -12.21 9.21 -8.46
N MET A 130 -13.44 8.87 -8.84
CA MET A 130 -14.33 8.08 -7.98
C MET A 130 -13.73 6.70 -7.67
N ARG A 131 -13.16 6.04 -8.68
CA ARG A 131 -12.42 4.78 -8.50
C ARG A 131 -11.19 4.97 -7.64
N TYR A 132 -10.39 6.01 -7.88
CA TYR A 132 -9.22 6.32 -7.07
C TYR A 132 -9.57 6.44 -5.58
N GLN A 133 -10.56 7.25 -5.23
CA GLN A 133 -11.04 7.40 -3.86
C GLN A 133 -11.52 6.06 -3.28
N TYR A 134 -12.34 5.33 -4.05
CA TYR A 134 -12.83 4.02 -3.63
C TYR A 134 -11.68 3.06 -3.29
N TYR A 135 -10.65 2.97 -4.14
CA TYR A 135 -9.54 2.03 -3.96
C TYR A 135 -8.57 2.41 -2.83
N LEU A 136 -8.42 3.71 -2.52
CA LEU A 136 -7.70 4.14 -1.32
C LEU A 136 -8.33 3.56 -0.04
N HIS A 137 -9.66 3.45 0.01
CA HIS A 137 -10.37 2.88 1.15
C HIS A 137 -10.54 1.36 1.08
N TYR A 138 -10.94 0.84 -0.08
CA TYR A 138 -11.23 -0.59 -0.32
C TYR A 138 -10.03 -1.49 0.03
N THR A 139 -8.82 -1.04 -0.30
CA THR A 139 -7.61 -1.85 -0.14
C THR A 139 -7.41 -2.25 1.33
N GLU A 140 -7.52 -1.31 2.26
CA GLU A 140 -7.31 -1.57 3.70
C GLU A 140 -8.61 -1.89 4.44
N GLY A 141 -9.74 -1.34 3.98
CA GLY A 141 -11.05 -1.50 4.62
C GLY A 141 -11.80 -2.77 4.25
N SER A 142 -11.47 -3.41 3.11
CA SER A 142 -12.19 -4.59 2.64
C SER A 142 -11.26 -5.73 2.23
N PHE A 143 -10.27 -5.48 1.38
CA PHE A 143 -9.45 -6.55 0.84
C PHE A 143 -8.41 -7.11 1.83
N GLN A 144 -7.59 -6.24 2.44
CA GLN A 144 -6.57 -6.68 3.40
C GLN A 144 -7.08 -7.38 4.67
N PRO A 145 -8.27 -7.07 5.23
CA PRO A 145 -8.86 -7.85 6.32
C PRO A 145 -8.95 -9.34 6.00
N ALA A 146 -9.28 -9.72 4.75
CA ALA A 146 -9.26 -11.12 4.30
C ALA A 146 -7.89 -11.78 4.49
N LEU A 147 -6.83 -11.05 4.15
CA LEU A 147 -5.44 -11.51 4.23
C LEU A 147 -4.96 -11.59 5.67
N LEU A 148 -5.43 -10.70 6.55
CA LEU A 148 -5.15 -10.79 7.98
C LEU A 148 -5.77 -12.04 8.59
N VAL A 149 -7.02 -12.36 8.24
CA VAL A 149 -7.67 -13.61 8.69
C VAL A 149 -6.89 -14.83 8.18
N ALA A 150 -6.49 -14.83 6.91
CA ALA A 150 -5.64 -15.90 6.36
C ALA A 150 -4.33 -16.02 7.14
N LEU A 151 -3.64 -14.91 7.43
CA LEU A 151 -2.41 -14.91 8.22
C LEU A 151 -2.61 -15.55 9.60
N VAL A 152 -3.67 -15.18 10.32
CA VAL A 152 -3.97 -15.73 11.66
C VAL A 152 -4.25 -17.23 11.59
N LEU A 153 -5.03 -17.68 10.59
CA LEU A 153 -5.32 -19.11 10.42
C LEU A 153 -4.07 -19.92 10.06
N ASN A 154 -3.11 -19.33 9.34
CA ASN A 154 -1.82 -19.96 9.06
C ASN A 154 -0.98 -20.16 10.33
N ILE A 155 -1.08 -19.26 11.32
CA ILE A 155 -0.40 -19.45 12.63
C ILE A 155 -0.91 -20.73 13.32
N LEU A 156 -2.21 -21.02 13.22
CA LEU A 156 -2.81 -22.25 13.80
C LEU A 156 -2.27 -23.54 13.16
N LYS A 157 -1.73 -23.45 11.95
CA LYS A 157 -1.07 -24.57 11.24
C LYS A 157 0.43 -24.62 11.50
N GLY A 158 1.00 -23.57 12.10
CA GLY A 158 2.44 -23.37 12.23
C GLY A 158 3.11 -24.11 13.39
N PRO A 159 4.44 -24.01 13.48
CA PRO A 159 5.23 -24.66 14.52
C PRO A 159 5.01 -24.06 15.92
N GLN A 160 4.39 -22.88 16.01
CA GLN A 160 4.04 -22.21 17.26
C GLN A 160 2.99 -22.99 18.08
N ILE A 161 2.21 -23.86 17.42
CA ILE A 161 1.23 -24.72 18.08
C ILE A 161 1.89 -26.04 18.51
N PRO A 162 1.73 -26.47 19.78
CA PRO A 162 2.24 -27.75 20.29
C PRO A 162 1.86 -28.93 19.40
N PHE A 163 2.82 -29.82 19.14
CA PHE A 163 2.66 -30.91 18.17
C PHE A 163 1.43 -31.80 18.41
N LEU A 164 1.05 -32.04 19.67
CA LEU A 164 -0.09 -32.89 20.03
C LEU A 164 -1.45 -32.31 19.59
N ILE A 165 -1.61 -30.98 19.60
CA ILE A 165 -2.90 -30.32 19.25
C ILE A 165 -2.89 -29.72 17.84
N ARG A 166 -1.72 -29.66 17.18
CA ARG A 166 -1.55 -29.11 15.83
C ARG A 166 -2.43 -29.79 14.77
N PRO A 167 -2.66 -31.12 14.78
CA PRO A 167 -3.56 -31.74 13.81
C PRO A 167 -5.00 -31.23 13.91
N ILE A 168 -5.50 -31.01 15.13
CA ILE A 168 -6.87 -30.55 15.38
C ILE A 168 -7.02 -29.08 14.96
N THR A 169 -6.12 -28.22 15.41
CA THR A 169 -6.10 -26.79 15.05
C THR A 169 -5.89 -26.58 13.55
N GLY A 170 -5.04 -27.40 12.92
CA GLY A 170 -4.85 -27.40 11.48
C GLY A 170 -6.09 -27.81 10.70
N PHE A 171 -6.84 -28.82 11.18
CA PHE A 171 -8.13 -29.21 10.59
C PHE A 171 -9.16 -28.08 10.68
N VAL A 172 -9.31 -27.46 11.87
CA VAL A 172 -10.20 -26.30 12.06
C VAL A 172 -9.82 -25.18 11.12
N ALA A 173 -8.54 -24.82 11.06
CA ALA A 173 -8.06 -23.79 10.15
C ALA A 173 -8.38 -24.10 8.68
N SER A 174 -8.18 -25.34 8.23
CA SER A 174 -8.56 -25.76 6.87
C SER A 174 -10.05 -25.59 6.58
N LYS A 175 -10.95 -25.89 7.54
CA LYS A 175 -12.38 -25.62 7.37
C LYS A 175 -12.69 -24.12 7.24
N PHE A 176 -11.99 -23.26 7.97
CA PHE A 176 -12.13 -21.81 7.80
C PHE A 176 -11.61 -21.33 6.45
N TYR A 177 -10.53 -21.93 5.94
CA TYR A 177 -10.05 -21.66 4.59
C TYR A 177 -11.11 -22.00 3.55
N ASP A 178 -11.60 -23.24 3.56
CA ASP A 178 -12.54 -23.74 2.56
C ASP A 178 -13.87 -22.95 2.56
N ASN A 179 -14.38 -22.62 3.75
CA ASN A 179 -15.72 -22.04 3.89
C ASN A 179 -15.74 -20.50 3.91
N PHE A 180 -14.63 -19.84 4.27
CA PHE A 180 -14.61 -18.38 4.47
C PHE A 180 -13.50 -17.70 3.68
N VAL A 181 -12.23 -18.02 3.94
CA VAL A 181 -11.11 -17.26 3.34
C VAL A 181 -11.09 -17.42 1.83
N THR A 182 -11.13 -18.65 1.35
CA THR A 182 -10.96 -18.97 -0.07
C THR A 182 -12.10 -18.36 -0.92
N PRO A 183 -13.40 -18.52 -0.57
CA PRO A 183 -14.48 -17.84 -1.27
C PRO A 183 -14.40 -16.30 -1.19
N TYR A 184 -13.97 -15.75 -0.06
CA TYR A 184 -13.88 -14.31 0.12
C TYR A 184 -12.76 -13.70 -0.74
N ILE A 185 -11.57 -14.32 -0.77
CA ILE A 185 -10.48 -13.93 -1.67
C ILE A 185 -10.91 -14.06 -3.14
N ALA A 186 -11.60 -15.15 -3.50
CA ALA A 186 -12.13 -15.32 -4.85
C ALA A 186 -13.08 -14.19 -5.24
N ASN A 187 -13.95 -13.75 -4.33
CA ASN A 187 -14.85 -12.63 -4.57
C ASN A 187 -14.08 -11.32 -4.81
N HIS A 188 -13.04 -11.05 -4.02
CA HIS A 188 -12.17 -9.88 -4.22
C HIS A 188 -11.42 -9.92 -5.57
N LEU A 189 -10.87 -11.08 -5.95
CA LEU A 189 -10.15 -11.23 -7.22
C LEU A 189 -11.10 -11.12 -8.42
N SER A 190 -12.29 -11.73 -8.35
CA SER A 190 -13.33 -11.58 -9.37
C SER A 190 -13.76 -10.12 -9.51
N PHE A 191 -13.90 -9.39 -8.40
CA PHE A 191 -14.20 -7.96 -8.41
C PHE A 191 -13.06 -7.17 -9.06
N ILE A 192 -11.81 -7.34 -8.61
CA ILE A 192 -10.66 -6.61 -9.20
C ILE A 192 -10.55 -6.90 -10.70
N GLN A 193 -10.74 -8.16 -11.12
CA GLN A 193 -10.74 -8.52 -12.54
C GLN A 193 -11.82 -7.76 -13.33
N SER A 194 -13.06 -7.72 -12.84
CA SER A 194 -14.14 -6.98 -13.53
C SER A 194 -13.91 -5.47 -13.56
N GLN A 195 -13.22 -4.95 -12.54
CA GLN A 195 -12.86 -3.54 -12.46
C GLN A 195 -11.75 -3.18 -13.44
N LEU A 196 -10.78 -4.07 -13.65
CA LEU A 196 -9.78 -3.93 -14.71
C LEU A 196 -10.41 -4.03 -16.11
N GLU A 197 -11.42 -4.88 -16.30
CA GLU A 197 -12.14 -5.03 -17.57
C GLU A 197 -12.98 -3.80 -17.94
N SER A 198 -13.54 -3.14 -16.92
CA SER A 198 -14.35 -1.94 -17.05
C SER A 198 -13.57 -0.66 -16.77
N ALA A 199 -12.23 -0.71 -16.78
CA ALA A 199 -11.41 0.45 -16.46
C ALA A 199 -11.78 1.67 -17.33
N PRO A 200 -11.78 2.89 -16.77
CA PRO A 200 -12.09 4.10 -17.52
C PRO A 200 -11.25 4.21 -18.81
N ASP A 201 -11.88 4.58 -19.90
CA ASP A 201 -11.29 4.68 -21.23
C ASP A 201 -10.60 3.39 -21.75
N GLY A 202 -10.95 2.22 -21.20
CA GLY A 202 -10.31 0.94 -21.55
C GLY A 202 -8.84 0.86 -21.15
N GLY A 203 -8.43 1.64 -20.14
CA GLY A 203 -7.04 1.71 -19.70
C GLY A 203 -6.53 0.45 -18.96
N PRO A 204 -5.21 0.27 -18.84
CA PRO A 204 -4.62 -0.94 -18.24
C PRO A 204 -4.49 -0.89 -16.70
N TYR A 205 -4.99 0.18 -16.06
CA TYR A 205 -4.98 0.41 -14.62
C TYR A 205 -6.41 0.62 -14.09
N LEU A 206 -6.59 0.53 -12.77
CA LEU A 206 -7.93 0.58 -12.17
C LEU A 206 -8.67 1.89 -12.40
N CYS A 207 -7.91 2.99 -12.47
CA CYS A 207 -8.43 4.33 -12.66
C CYS A 207 -8.32 4.83 -14.11
N GLY A 208 -7.88 3.98 -15.05
CA GLY A 208 -7.82 4.30 -16.47
C GLY A 208 -6.43 4.10 -17.08
N LYS A 209 -5.98 5.07 -17.88
CA LYS A 209 -4.79 4.92 -18.76
C LYS A 209 -3.45 4.99 -18.04
N HIS A 210 -3.40 5.64 -16.89
CA HIS A 210 -2.15 5.93 -16.17
C HIS A 210 -2.13 5.27 -14.79
N LEU A 211 -0.92 5.01 -14.30
CA LEU A 211 -0.69 4.54 -12.94
C LEU A 211 -1.19 5.62 -11.96
N THR A 212 -1.98 5.21 -10.97
CA THR A 212 -2.41 6.06 -9.86
C THR A 212 -1.91 5.54 -8.52
N ALA A 213 -1.97 6.35 -7.47
CA ALA A 213 -1.58 5.88 -6.14
C ALA A 213 -2.51 4.75 -5.62
N ALA A 214 -3.75 4.67 -6.10
CA ALA A 214 -4.64 3.54 -5.82
C ALA A 214 -4.06 2.20 -6.33
N ASP A 215 -3.45 2.20 -7.52
CA ASP A 215 -2.80 1.01 -8.09
C ASP A 215 -1.58 0.58 -7.26
N ILE A 216 -0.73 1.55 -6.88
CA ILE A 216 0.44 1.35 -6.00
C ILE A 216 0.00 0.77 -4.65
N LEU A 217 -1.11 1.25 -4.08
CA LEU A 217 -1.63 0.80 -2.79
C LEU A 217 -2.08 -0.67 -2.84
N LEU A 218 -2.74 -1.07 -3.93
CA LEU A 218 -3.30 -2.41 -4.15
C LEU A 218 -2.24 -3.47 -4.51
N ASN A 219 -1.10 -3.05 -5.06
CA ASN A 219 0.02 -3.94 -5.38
C ASN A 219 0.40 -4.88 -4.22
N PHE A 220 0.55 -4.32 -3.01
CA PHE A 220 1.01 -5.10 -1.85
C PHE A 220 0.08 -6.27 -1.50
N PRO A 221 -1.24 -6.08 -1.28
CA PRO A 221 -2.12 -7.20 -1.00
C PRO A 221 -2.28 -8.18 -2.17
N LEU A 222 -2.21 -7.73 -3.43
CA LEU A 222 -2.19 -8.64 -4.58
C LEU A 222 -0.96 -9.53 -4.59
N GLY A 223 0.22 -8.96 -4.33
CA GLY A 223 1.47 -9.73 -4.15
C GLY A 223 1.36 -10.75 -3.03
N LEU A 224 0.78 -10.37 -1.88
CA LEU A 224 0.55 -11.33 -0.79
C LEU A 224 -0.39 -12.47 -1.17
N VAL A 225 -1.45 -12.21 -1.94
CA VAL A 225 -2.32 -13.29 -2.44
C VAL A 225 -1.54 -14.19 -3.39
N HIS A 226 -0.86 -13.61 -4.37
CA HIS A 226 -0.08 -14.35 -5.35
C HIS A 226 0.94 -15.27 -4.66
N ASP A 227 1.76 -14.71 -3.76
CA ASP A 227 2.91 -15.43 -3.19
C ASP A 227 2.52 -16.41 -2.08
N ARG A 228 1.44 -16.14 -1.33
CA ARG A 228 1.09 -16.93 -0.13
C ARG A 228 -0.16 -17.76 -0.27
N LEU A 229 -1.06 -17.37 -1.17
CA LEU A 229 -2.37 -18.01 -1.37
C LEU A 229 -2.55 -18.50 -2.81
N GLY A 230 -1.59 -18.27 -3.69
CA GLY A 230 -1.69 -18.60 -5.11
C GLY A 230 -1.96 -20.08 -5.39
N ASP A 231 -1.36 -20.97 -4.60
CA ASP A 231 -1.51 -22.42 -4.73
C ASP A 231 -2.82 -22.98 -4.14
N ILE A 232 -3.62 -22.14 -3.46
CA ILE A 232 -4.92 -22.57 -2.93
C ILE A 232 -5.84 -22.89 -4.10
N LYS A 233 -6.59 -23.99 -3.99
CA LYS A 233 -7.55 -24.40 -5.02
C LYS A 233 -8.94 -23.81 -4.78
N LEU A 234 -9.48 -23.18 -5.81
CA LEU A 234 -10.83 -22.67 -5.95
C LEU A 234 -11.58 -23.49 -7.00
N ASN A 235 -12.54 -24.31 -6.58
CA ASN A 235 -13.28 -25.22 -7.47
C ASN A 235 -12.38 -26.15 -8.30
N GLY A 236 -11.25 -26.57 -7.74
CA GLY A 236 -10.30 -27.50 -8.38
C GLY A 236 -9.11 -26.84 -9.09
N GLU A 237 -9.16 -25.53 -9.35
CA GLU A 237 -8.11 -24.75 -10.02
C GLU A 237 -7.35 -23.86 -9.03
N LYS A 238 -6.05 -23.62 -9.25
CA LYS A 238 -5.29 -22.73 -8.36
C LYS A 238 -5.72 -21.28 -8.56
N VAL A 239 -5.62 -20.47 -7.50
CA VAL A 239 -5.93 -19.04 -7.55
C VAL A 239 -5.11 -18.31 -8.63
N VAL A 240 -3.83 -18.66 -8.77
CA VAL A 240 -2.95 -18.07 -9.81
C VAL A 240 -3.39 -18.37 -11.24
N ASP A 241 -4.09 -19.49 -11.47
CA ASP A 241 -4.50 -19.88 -12.82
C ASP A 241 -5.83 -19.25 -13.24
N LYS A 242 -6.66 -18.85 -12.26
CA LYS A 242 -8.06 -18.45 -12.48
C LYS A 242 -8.25 -16.97 -12.84
N TYR A 243 -7.29 -16.11 -12.49
CA TYR A 243 -7.43 -14.64 -12.61
C TYR A 243 -6.29 -14.00 -13.44
N PRO A 244 -6.07 -14.44 -14.69
CA PRO A 244 -4.90 -14.05 -15.48
C PRO A 244 -4.76 -12.52 -15.64
N LYS A 245 -5.86 -11.78 -15.82
CA LYS A 245 -5.82 -10.31 -15.93
C LYS A 245 -5.33 -9.62 -14.66
N VAL A 246 -5.66 -10.17 -13.49
CA VAL A 246 -5.20 -9.63 -12.20
C VAL A 246 -3.70 -9.82 -12.06
N TRP A 247 -3.17 -10.97 -12.52
CA TRP A 247 -1.75 -11.27 -12.43
C TRP A 247 -0.92 -10.56 -13.49
N GLU A 248 -1.45 -10.38 -14.70
CA GLU A 248 -0.86 -9.49 -15.71
C GLU A 248 -0.81 -8.04 -15.22
N TYR A 249 -1.86 -7.59 -14.51
CA TYR A 249 -1.88 -6.29 -13.85
C TYR A 249 -0.83 -6.20 -12.74
N LEU A 250 -0.75 -7.19 -11.85
CA LEU A 250 0.29 -7.23 -10.82
C LEU A 250 1.70 -7.19 -11.42
N GLN A 251 1.95 -7.97 -12.47
CA GLN A 251 3.23 -7.96 -13.18
C GLN A 251 3.52 -6.59 -13.81
N ARG A 252 2.51 -5.92 -14.39
CA ARG A 252 2.63 -4.56 -14.91
C ARG A 252 3.01 -3.57 -13.81
N LEU A 253 2.37 -3.65 -12.65
CA LEU A 253 2.68 -2.82 -11.49
C LEU A 253 4.13 -3.00 -11.03
N GLN A 254 4.56 -4.25 -10.83
CA GLN A 254 5.93 -4.58 -10.43
C GLN A 254 6.97 -4.30 -11.54
N GLY A 255 6.53 -4.10 -12.78
CA GLY A 255 7.37 -3.72 -13.91
C GLY A 255 7.78 -2.25 -13.92
N HIS A 256 7.13 -1.38 -13.13
CA HIS A 256 7.44 0.05 -13.07
C HIS A 256 8.83 0.32 -12.52
N ASP A 257 9.48 1.36 -13.04
CA ASP A 257 10.84 1.70 -12.61
C ASP A 257 10.87 2.25 -11.18
N GLY A 258 9.84 2.98 -10.73
CA GLY A 258 9.73 3.39 -9.33
C GLY A 258 9.62 2.20 -8.38
N TYR A 259 8.92 1.13 -8.78
CA TYR A 259 8.82 -0.09 -7.98
C TYR A 259 10.21 -0.72 -7.81
N LYS A 260 10.94 -0.88 -8.92
CA LYS A 260 12.31 -1.44 -8.90
C LYS A 260 13.28 -0.58 -8.10
N ARG A 261 13.18 0.75 -8.19
CA ARG A 261 14.00 1.67 -7.38
C ARG A 261 13.70 1.51 -5.89
N ALA A 262 12.43 1.38 -5.52
CA ALA A 262 12.02 1.16 -4.13
C ALA A 262 12.54 -0.18 -3.57
N GLU A 263 12.51 -1.27 -4.35
CA GLU A 263 13.11 -2.56 -3.97
C GLU A 263 14.63 -2.42 -3.76
N LYS A 264 15.32 -1.85 -4.75
CA LYS A 264 16.78 -1.64 -4.69
C LYS A 264 17.18 -0.77 -3.51
N ARG A 265 16.37 0.23 -3.14
CA ARG A 265 16.65 1.10 -1.99
C ARG A 265 16.77 0.28 -0.71
N ILE A 266 15.87 -0.66 -0.48
CA ILE A 266 15.93 -1.53 0.70
C ILE A 266 17.16 -2.43 0.67
N GLU A 267 17.46 -3.06 -0.47
CA GLU A 267 18.67 -3.88 -0.64
C GLU A 267 19.95 -3.09 -0.27
N GLU A 268 20.06 -1.84 -0.73
CA GLU A 268 21.19 -0.97 -0.44
C GLU A 268 21.29 -0.60 1.04
N VAL A 269 20.18 -0.34 1.73
CA VAL A 269 20.21 0.00 3.16
C VAL A 269 20.51 -1.24 4.00
N GLU A 270 19.92 -2.39 3.69
CA GLU A 270 20.23 -3.65 4.37
C GLU A 270 21.70 -4.06 4.20
N ALA A 271 22.27 -3.88 3.00
CA ALA A 271 23.68 -4.16 2.74
C ALA A 271 24.64 -3.26 3.54
N ARG A 272 24.25 -2.01 3.82
CA ARG A 272 25.02 -1.08 4.66
C ARG A 272 24.96 -1.45 6.14
N ASN A 273 23.80 -1.92 6.62
CA ASN A 273 23.58 -2.27 8.03
C ASN A 273 24.15 -3.65 8.42
N LYS A 274 24.52 -4.49 7.46
CA LYS A 274 25.20 -5.78 7.68
C LYS A 274 26.74 -5.66 7.79
N LYS A 275 27.31 -4.47 7.60
CA LYS A 275 28.74 -4.17 7.76
C LYS A 275 29.01 -3.50 9.10
#